data_AF-A0A2A6CZL9-F1
#
_entry.id   AF-A0A2A6CZL9-F1
#
_cell.length_a   1.000
_cell.length_b   1.000
_cell.length_c   1.000
_cell.angle_alpha   90.00
_cell.angle_beta   90.00
_cell.angle_gamma   90.00
#
_symmetry.space_group_name_H-M   'P 1'
#
loop_
_entity.id
_entity.type
_entity.pdbx_description
1 polymer ?
#
loop_
_entity_poly.entity_id
_entity_poly.type
_entity_poly.pdbx_seq_one_letter_code
_entity_poly.pdbx_strand_id
1 'polypeptide(L)'
;MCSRTRIPFTTCFGVVHVRNALLTIIILQLLGEIIETLQYIFAQSAYVPDFLEFLFEVIESLVLVSTIYGWWKEKKEFIVPLFIQSMLATMVTLLSTVLFFVSMFFPYTAAAEAFIPPGMIEDSASTRRVFFLMCFIFVTPIAALFGWFVMTSLGAYQYYDHKEKLEAFRRSRPLPSLNIPATGNFGNPNFSDEEEEEELFGNKKRGAEMV
;
A
#
# COMPACT_ATOMS: atom_id res chain seq x y z
N MET A 1 -10.20 -22.33 26.37
CA MET A 1 -9.37 -22.45 25.15
C MET A 1 -8.99 -21.05 24.73
N CYS A 2 -7.74 -20.65 25.00
CA CYS A 2 -7.21 -19.32 24.66
C CYS A 2 -7.28 -19.10 23.16
N SER A 3 -8.06 -18.11 22.73
CA SER A 3 -7.90 -17.51 21.42
C SER A 3 -6.61 -16.67 21.48
N ARG A 4 -5.50 -17.29 21.05
CA ARG A 4 -4.26 -16.62 20.69
C ARG A 4 -4.57 -15.61 19.59
N THR A 5 -4.80 -14.35 19.95
CA THR A 5 -4.94 -13.25 18.99
C THR A 5 -3.55 -12.89 18.47
N ARG A 6 -3.01 -13.69 17.54
CA ARG A 6 -1.96 -13.20 16.63
C ARG A 6 -2.58 -12.04 15.87
N ILE A 7 -1.98 -10.85 15.94
CA ILE A 7 -2.35 -9.74 15.04
C ILE A 7 -1.85 -10.17 13.66
N PRO A 8 -2.72 -10.61 12.73
CA PRO A 8 -2.23 -11.12 11.47
C PRO A 8 -1.95 -9.91 10.58
N PHE A 9 -0.69 -9.48 10.50
CA PHE A 9 -0.20 -8.53 9.50
C PHE A 9 -0.17 -9.21 8.12
N THR A 10 -1.35 -9.60 7.65
CA THR A 10 -1.54 -10.31 6.39
C THR A 10 -2.56 -9.57 5.52
N THR A 11 -2.31 -9.62 4.21
CA THR A 11 -3.11 -9.03 3.15
C THR A 11 -3.66 -10.15 2.26
N CYS A 12 -4.59 -9.84 1.35
CA CYS A 12 -5.25 -10.81 0.46
C CYS A 12 -5.95 -11.94 1.23
N PHE A 13 -7.03 -11.62 1.95
CA PHE A 13 -7.80 -12.58 2.76
C PHE A 13 -6.95 -13.33 3.80
N GLY A 14 -5.89 -12.69 4.28
CA GLY A 14 -5.03 -13.23 5.32
C GLY A 14 -3.92 -14.18 4.84
N VAL A 15 -3.73 -14.32 3.53
CA VAL A 15 -2.80 -15.30 2.94
C VAL A 15 -1.37 -14.76 2.83
N VAL A 16 -1.20 -13.48 2.51
CA VAL A 16 0.13 -12.93 2.18
C VAL A 16 0.61 -12.02 3.30
N HIS A 17 1.76 -12.33 3.91
CA HIS A 17 2.38 -11.44 4.89
C HIS A 17 2.67 -10.08 4.25
N VAL A 18 2.35 -9.00 4.97
CA VAL A 18 2.46 -7.62 4.50
C VAL A 18 3.84 -7.29 3.91
N ARG A 19 4.91 -7.82 4.49
CA ARG A 19 6.28 -7.64 3.96
C ARG A 19 6.47 -8.21 2.55
N ASN A 20 5.85 -9.36 2.26
CA ASN A 20 5.92 -9.99 0.95
C ASN A 20 5.02 -9.27 -0.04
N ALA A 21 3.84 -8.82 0.41
CA ALA A 21 2.95 -7.99 -0.40
C ALA A 21 3.61 -6.66 -0.78
N LEU A 22 4.34 -6.02 0.15
CA LEU A 22 5.10 -4.81 -0.13
C LEU A 22 6.20 -5.06 -1.18
N LEU A 23 6.89 -6.21 -1.11
CA LEU A 23 7.86 -6.60 -2.14
C LEU A 23 7.18 -6.78 -3.52
N THR A 24 5.99 -7.39 -3.56
CA THR A 24 5.21 -7.49 -4.80
C THR A 24 4.87 -6.12 -5.38
N ILE A 25 4.47 -5.16 -4.54
CA ILE A 25 4.20 -3.78 -4.97
C ILE A 25 5.46 -3.13 -5.56
N ILE A 26 6.62 -3.26 -4.90
CA ILE A 26 7.89 -2.73 -5.41
C ILE A 26 8.22 -3.32 -6.79
N ILE A 27 8.05 -4.63 -6.97
CA ILE A 27 8.29 -5.29 -8.25
C ILE A 27 7.33 -4.78 -9.32
N LEU A 28 6.04 -4.63 -8.99
CA LEU A 28 5.05 -4.10 -9.93
C LEU A 28 5.36 -2.66 -10.36
N GLN A 29 5.77 -1.80 -9.42
CA GLN A 29 6.19 -0.42 -9.72
C GLN A 29 7.41 -0.39 -10.62
N LEU A 30 8.46 -1.16 -10.30
CA LEU A 30 9.66 -1.26 -11.15
C LEU A 30 9.32 -1.75 -12.57
N LEU A 31 8.41 -2.71 -12.70
CA LEU A 31 7.97 -3.17 -14.02
C LEU A 31 7.20 -2.09 -14.78
N GLY A 32 6.37 -1.30 -14.09
CA GLY A 32 5.67 -0.14 -14.66
C GLY A 32 6.65 0.87 -15.24
N GLU A 33 7.61 1.31 -14.43
CA GLU A 33 8.69 2.24 -14.81
C GLU A 33 9.49 1.76 -16.03
N ILE A 34 9.81 0.46 -16.07
CA ILE A 34 10.50 -0.13 -17.22
C ILE A 34 9.62 -0.07 -18.46
N ILE A 35 8.33 -0.43 -18.36
CA ILE A 35 7.41 -0.40 -19.49
C ILE A 35 7.26 1.03 -20.03
N GLU A 36 7.12 2.01 -19.15
CA GLU A 36 7.02 3.42 -19.48
C GLU A 36 8.30 3.93 -20.16
N THR A 37 9.47 3.62 -19.60
CA THR A 37 10.76 3.94 -20.22
C THR A 37 10.89 3.32 -21.61
N LEU A 38 10.47 2.07 -21.78
CA LEU A 38 10.49 1.40 -23.09
C LEU A 38 9.52 2.07 -24.08
N GLN A 39 8.33 2.51 -23.62
CA GLN A 39 7.41 3.27 -24.45
C GLN A 39 8.03 4.57 -24.93
N TYR A 40 8.71 5.33 -24.06
CA TYR A 40 9.43 6.54 -24.48
C TYR A 40 10.52 6.25 -25.53
N ILE A 41 11.27 5.16 -25.39
CA ILE A 41 12.33 4.79 -26.35
C ILE A 41 11.74 4.35 -27.70
N PHE A 42 10.73 3.49 -27.69
CA PHE A 42 10.21 2.87 -28.92
C PHE A 42 9.18 3.73 -29.65
N ALA A 43 8.42 4.59 -28.96
CA ALA A 43 7.40 5.39 -29.59
C ALA A 43 7.98 6.47 -30.53
N GLN A 44 9.29 6.73 -30.51
CA GLN A 44 9.99 7.76 -31.31
C GLN A 44 9.25 9.11 -31.36
N SER A 45 8.39 9.38 -30.38
CA SER A 45 7.57 10.57 -30.40
C SER A 45 8.49 11.74 -30.08
N ALA A 46 8.47 12.79 -30.90
CA ALA A 46 9.05 14.10 -30.57
C ALA A 46 8.24 14.80 -29.47
N TYR A 47 7.76 14.01 -28.52
CA TYR A 47 6.94 14.42 -27.41
C TYR A 47 7.90 14.90 -26.32
N VAL A 48 8.01 16.21 -26.21
CA VAL A 48 8.67 16.82 -25.06
C VAL A 48 7.66 16.70 -23.91
N PRO A 49 7.98 15.98 -22.82
CA PRO A 49 7.06 15.85 -21.71
C PRO A 49 6.76 17.23 -21.15
N ASP A 50 5.48 17.50 -20.87
CA ASP A 50 5.08 18.73 -20.20
C ASP A 50 5.76 18.79 -18.82
N PHE A 51 6.05 20.00 -18.34
CA PHE A 51 6.72 20.19 -17.05
C PHE A 51 6.02 19.43 -15.90
N LEU A 52 4.69 19.33 -15.95
CA LEU A 52 3.90 18.57 -14.97
C LEU A 52 4.13 17.07 -15.07
N GLU A 53 4.23 16.52 -16.27
CA GLU A 53 4.50 15.09 -16.50
C GLU A 53 5.88 14.74 -15.94
N PHE A 54 6.89 15.56 -16.26
CA PHE A 54 8.23 15.41 -15.68
C PHE A 54 8.24 15.52 -14.14
N LEU A 55 7.45 16.44 -13.58
CA LEU A 55 7.35 16.58 -12.12
C LEU A 55 6.73 15.33 -11.47
N PHE A 56 5.69 14.77 -12.07
CA PHE A 56 5.05 13.55 -11.57
C PHE A 56 6.00 12.35 -11.65
N GLU A 57 6.74 12.21 -12.74
CA GLU A 57 7.77 11.19 -12.91
C GLU A 57 8.82 11.22 -11.79
N VAL A 58 9.33 12.42 -11.48
CA VAL A 58 10.31 12.59 -10.40
C VAL A 58 9.69 12.23 -9.04
N ILE A 59 8.44 12.61 -8.78
CA ILE A 59 7.75 12.28 -7.54
C ILE A 59 7.56 10.76 -7.43
N GLU A 60 7.14 10.09 -8.50
CA GLU A 60 6.94 8.64 -8.52
C GLU A 60 8.24 7.88 -8.25
N SER A 61 9.33 8.29 -8.92
CA SER A 61 10.68 7.79 -8.66
C SER A 61 11.12 7.96 -7.20
N LEU A 62 10.83 9.12 -6.59
CA LEU A 62 11.14 9.38 -5.17
C LEU A 62 10.33 8.46 -4.26
N VAL A 63 9.06 8.22 -4.57
CA VAL A 63 8.22 7.28 -3.81
C VAL A 63 8.75 5.86 -3.95
N LEU A 64 9.14 5.42 -5.13
CA LEU A 64 9.72 4.10 -5.37
C LEU A 64 11.01 3.89 -4.56
N VAL A 65 11.96 4.84 -4.64
CA VAL A 65 13.22 4.77 -3.88
C VAL A 65 12.96 4.78 -2.37
N SER A 66 12.03 5.62 -1.90
CA SER A 66 11.64 5.65 -0.48
C SER A 66 11.05 4.30 -0.04
N THR A 67 10.18 3.70 -0.85
CA THR A 67 9.56 2.40 -0.57
C THR A 67 10.58 1.27 -0.52
N ILE A 68 11.53 1.22 -1.45
CA ILE A 68 12.63 0.25 -1.45
C ILE A 68 13.46 0.38 -0.18
N TYR A 69 13.81 1.61 0.20
CA TYR A 69 14.57 1.87 1.43
C TYR A 69 13.77 1.47 2.67
N GLY A 70 12.48 1.81 2.72
CA GLY A 70 11.56 1.44 3.80
C GLY A 70 11.39 -0.06 3.95
N TRP A 71 11.30 -0.79 2.84
CA TRP A 71 11.25 -2.26 2.85
C TRP A 71 12.56 -2.89 3.32
N TRP A 72 13.70 -2.34 2.89
CA TRP A 72 15.02 -2.88 3.25
C TRP A 72 15.38 -2.61 4.72
N LYS A 73 15.12 -1.38 5.20
CA LYS A 73 15.43 -0.96 6.57
C LYS A 73 14.29 -1.14 7.56
N GLU A 74 13.13 -1.60 7.08
CA GLU A 74 11.93 -1.83 7.86
C GLU A 74 11.52 -0.59 8.68
N LYS A 75 11.59 0.57 8.03
CA LYS A 75 11.29 1.89 8.62
C LYS A 75 9.95 2.40 8.13
N LYS A 76 9.05 2.71 9.07
CA LYS A 76 7.67 3.12 8.79
C LYS A 76 7.56 4.47 8.09
N GLU A 77 8.49 5.39 8.36
CA GLU A 77 8.49 6.75 7.81
C GLU A 77 8.58 6.74 6.27
N PHE A 78 9.34 5.80 5.73
CA PHE A 78 9.58 5.65 4.30
C PHE A 78 8.45 4.93 3.54
N ILE A 79 7.45 4.40 4.26
CA ILE A 79 6.24 3.81 3.66
C ILE A 79 5.14 4.86 3.48
N VAL A 80 5.20 5.98 4.20
CA VAL A 80 4.20 7.06 4.13
C VAL A 80 4.03 7.63 2.71
N PRO A 81 5.10 7.90 1.93
CA PRO A 81 4.94 8.40 0.58
C PRO A 81 4.14 7.44 -0.33
N LEU A 82 4.39 6.12 -0.23
CA LEU A 82 3.62 5.10 -0.94
C LEU A 82 2.15 5.11 -0.54
N PHE A 83 1.87 5.20 0.75
CA PHE A 83 0.49 5.26 1.26
C PHE A 83 -0.25 6.48 0.70
N ILE A 84 0.37 7.66 0.71
CA ILE A 84 -0.26 8.89 0.19
C ILE A 84 -0.47 8.79 -1.32
N GLN A 85 0.55 8.37 -2.08
CA GLN A 85 0.42 8.21 -3.54
C GLN A 85 -0.67 7.20 -3.90
N SER A 86 -0.69 6.02 -3.27
CA SER A 86 -1.69 5.00 -3.53
C SER A 86 -3.11 5.45 -3.12
N MET A 87 -3.25 6.25 -2.07
CA MET A 87 -4.55 6.83 -1.68
C MET A 87 -5.06 7.80 -2.75
N LEU A 88 -4.22 8.72 -3.22
CA LEU A 88 -4.58 9.65 -4.29
C LEU A 88 -4.91 8.90 -5.60
N ALA A 89 -4.09 7.93 -5.99
CA ALA A 89 -4.33 7.08 -7.16
C ALA A 89 -5.66 6.32 -7.05
N THR A 90 -5.97 5.77 -5.87
CA THR A 90 -7.25 5.11 -5.61
C THR A 90 -8.42 6.06 -5.73
N MET A 91 -8.32 7.29 -5.19
CA MET A 91 -9.38 8.29 -5.29
C MET A 91 -9.65 8.69 -6.74
N VAL A 92 -8.60 8.96 -7.51
CA VAL A 92 -8.72 9.33 -8.93
C VAL A 92 -9.31 8.19 -9.74
N THR A 93 -8.81 6.96 -9.56
CA THR A 93 -9.31 5.80 -10.32
C THR A 93 -10.73 5.41 -9.93
N LEU A 94 -11.11 5.52 -8.66
CA LEU A 94 -12.50 5.32 -8.22
C LEU A 94 -13.44 6.36 -8.83
N LEU A 95 -13.04 7.63 -8.82
CA LEU A 95 -13.81 8.71 -9.46
C LEU A 95 -13.99 8.43 -10.95
N SER A 96 -12.91 8.06 -11.65
CA SER A 96 -12.95 7.67 -13.06
C SER A 96 -13.86 6.47 -13.30
N THR A 97 -13.82 5.44 -12.46
CA THR A 97 -14.73 4.28 -12.54
C THR A 97 -16.19 4.72 -12.46
N VAL A 98 -16.53 5.59 -11.51
CA VAL A 98 -17.90 6.13 -11.37
C VAL A 98 -18.29 6.95 -12.62
N LEU A 99 -17.39 7.80 -13.12
CA LEU A 99 -17.65 8.60 -14.31
C LEU A 99 -17.85 7.73 -15.56
N PHE A 100 -17.06 6.67 -15.76
CA PHE A 100 -17.24 5.74 -16.88
C PHE A 100 -18.53 4.94 -16.74
N PHE A 101 -18.89 4.52 -15.52
CA PHE A 101 -20.15 3.85 -15.26
C PHE A 101 -21.35 4.73 -15.63
N VAL A 102 -21.35 6.00 -15.22
CA VAL A 102 -22.41 6.96 -15.57
C VAL A 102 -22.43 7.23 -17.09
N SER A 103 -21.26 7.40 -17.71
CA SER A 103 -21.12 7.69 -19.15
C SER A 103 -21.58 6.53 -20.04
N MET A 104 -21.58 5.29 -19.54
CA MET A 104 -22.18 4.14 -20.21
C MET A 104 -23.70 4.29 -20.39
N PHE A 105 -24.41 4.91 -19.44
CA PHE A 105 -25.85 5.16 -19.56
C PHE A 105 -26.15 6.48 -20.28
N PHE A 106 -25.34 7.51 -20.00
CA PHE A 106 -25.51 8.86 -20.51
C PHE A 106 -24.26 9.32 -21.31
N PRO A 107 -24.08 8.84 -22.56
CA PRO A 107 -22.87 9.06 -23.36
C PRO A 107 -22.74 10.47 -23.97
N TYR A 108 -23.68 11.37 -23.67
CA TYR A 108 -23.73 12.76 -24.14
C TYR A 108 -23.68 13.76 -22.97
N THR A 109 -23.16 13.35 -21.82
CA THR A 109 -22.92 14.27 -20.71
C THR A 109 -21.64 15.06 -20.96
N ALA A 110 -21.56 16.30 -20.44
CA ALA A 110 -20.36 17.11 -20.55
C ALA A 110 -19.11 16.41 -19.95
N ALA A 111 -19.31 15.58 -18.92
CA ALA A 111 -18.24 14.76 -18.37
C ALA A 111 -17.78 13.67 -19.35
N ALA A 112 -18.71 12.98 -20.03
CA ALA A 112 -18.38 11.98 -21.05
C ALA A 112 -17.59 12.61 -22.22
N GLU A 113 -17.96 13.81 -22.65
CA GLU A 113 -17.26 14.52 -23.73
C GLU A 113 -15.80 14.82 -23.42
N ALA A 114 -15.44 15.01 -22.15
CA ALA A 114 -14.05 15.23 -21.74
C ALA A 114 -13.14 13.99 -21.92
N PHE A 115 -13.71 12.79 -22.03
CA PHE A 115 -12.95 11.54 -22.15
C PHE A 115 -13.01 10.91 -23.54
N ILE A 116 -13.85 11.43 -24.44
CA ILE A 116 -13.98 10.91 -25.79
C ILE A 116 -12.82 11.43 -26.64
N PRO A 117 -12.06 10.56 -27.33
CA PRO A 117 -11.00 11.00 -28.21
C PRO A 117 -11.59 11.79 -29.40
N PRO A 118 -10.84 12.75 -29.98
CA PRO A 118 -11.35 13.64 -31.02
C PRO A 118 -12.01 12.92 -32.21
N GLY A 119 -11.53 11.72 -32.55
CA GLY A 119 -12.06 10.90 -33.65
C GLY A 119 -13.40 10.19 -33.37
N MET A 120 -13.89 10.17 -32.13
CA MET A 120 -15.15 9.51 -31.74
C MET A 120 -16.28 10.51 -31.41
N ILE A 121 -16.09 11.79 -31.72
CA ILE A 121 -17.08 12.84 -31.44
C ILE A 121 -18.31 12.69 -32.35
N GLU A 122 -18.17 12.21 -33.58
CA GLU A 122 -19.31 12.04 -34.50
C GLU A 122 -19.96 10.65 -34.42
N ASP A 123 -19.45 9.77 -33.54
CA ASP A 123 -19.88 8.39 -33.47
C ASP A 123 -21.27 8.19 -32.85
N SER A 124 -21.89 7.07 -33.25
CA SER A 124 -23.18 6.62 -32.72
C SER A 124 -23.16 6.46 -31.20
N ALA A 125 -24.32 6.65 -30.55
CA ALA A 125 -24.49 6.42 -29.12
C ALA A 125 -23.99 5.03 -28.69
N SER A 126 -24.24 3.99 -29.51
CA SER A 126 -23.77 2.63 -29.26
C SER A 126 -22.25 2.51 -29.20
N THR A 127 -21.53 3.14 -30.13
CA THR A 127 -20.06 3.09 -30.17
C THR A 127 -19.47 3.73 -28.90
N ARG A 128 -19.99 4.90 -28.51
CA ARG A 128 -19.58 5.60 -27.28
C ARG A 128 -19.85 4.78 -26.03
N ARG A 129 -21.02 4.11 -25.93
CA ARG A 129 -21.35 3.23 -24.80
C ARG A 129 -20.40 2.05 -24.70
N VAL A 130 -20.03 1.43 -25.82
CA VAL A 130 -19.05 0.34 -25.86
C VAL A 130 -17.67 0.83 -25.41
N PHE A 131 -17.25 2.02 -25.87
CA PHE A 131 -16.01 2.65 -25.40
C PHE A 131 -15.98 2.83 -23.89
N PHE A 132 -17.03 3.44 -23.30
CA PHE A 132 -17.11 3.62 -21.85
C PHE A 132 -17.21 2.30 -21.08
N LEU A 133 -17.89 1.29 -21.63
CA LEU A 133 -17.91 -0.04 -21.06
C LEU A 133 -16.50 -0.66 -21.02
N MET A 134 -15.71 -0.50 -22.08
CA MET A 134 -14.32 -0.95 -22.10
C MET A 134 -13.48 -0.20 -21.07
N CYS A 135 -13.55 1.13 -21.04
CA CYS A 135 -12.87 1.94 -20.02
C CYS A 135 -13.25 1.49 -18.61
N PHE A 136 -14.54 1.26 -18.34
CA PHE A 136 -15.02 0.78 -17.04
C PHE A 136 -14.43 -0.61 -16.69
N ILE A 137 -14.44 -1.56 -17.63
CA ILE A 137 -13.90 -2.91 -17.42
C ILE A 137 -12.39 -2.88 -17.14
N PHE A 138 -11.63 -1.97 -17.77
CA PHE A 138 -10.19 -1.86 -17.54
C PHE A 138 -9.83 -1.06 -16.27
N VAL A 139 -10.54 0.04 -16.01
CA VAL A 139 -10.21 0.94 -14.90
C VAL A 139 -10.65 0.37 -13.55
N THR A 140 -11.72 -0.44 -13.51
CA THR A 140 -12.22 -1.03 -12.26
C THR A 140 -11.20 -1.99 -11.60
N PRO A 141 -10.57 -2.94 -12.31
CA PRO A 141 -9.49 -3.74 -11.76
C PRO A 141 -8.27 -2.92 -11.30
N ILE A 142 -7.94 -1.84 -12.02
CA ILE A 142 -6.85 -0.93 -11.64
C ILE A 142 -7.19 -0.21 -10.33
N ALA A 143 -8.41 0.27 -10.17
CA ALA A 143 -8.88 0.87 -8.92
C ALA A 143 -8.81 -0.13 -7.75
N ALA A 144 -9.20 -1.39 -7.97
CA ALA A 144 -9.08 -2.44 -6.97
C ALA A 144 -7.61 -2.74 -6.62
N LEU A 145 -6.71 -2.73 -7.61
CA LEU A 145 -5.27 -2.89 -7.41
C LEU A 145 -4.68 -1.76 -6.55
N PHE A 146 -5.02 -0.49 -6.83
CA PHE A 146 -4.60 0.63 -5.99
C PHE A 146 -5.20 0.57 -4.59
N GLY A 147 -6.47 0.15 -4.46
CA GLY A 147 -7.07 -0.12 -3.15
C GLY A 147 -6.28 -1.17 -2.36
N TRP A 148 -5.78 -2.22 -3.03
CA TRP A 148 -4.89 -3.20 -2.41
C TRP A 148 -3.53 -2.60 -2.02
N PHE A 149 -2.97 -1.67 -2.80
CA PHE A 149 -1.74 -0.95 -2.44
C PHE A 149 -1.92 -0.10 -1.19
N VAL A 150 -3.06 0.60 -1.05
CA VAL A 150 -3.40 1.38 0.15
C VAL A 150 -3.47 0.47 1.38
N MET A 151 -4.20 -0.64 1.29
CA MET A 151 -4.33 -1.58 2.40
C MET A 151 -2.98 -2.20 2.80
N THR A 152 -2.15 -2.54 1.82
CA THR A 152 -0.83 -3.13 2.04
C THR A 152 0.14 -2.12 2.65
N SER A 153 0.17 -0.90 2.15
CA SER A 153 1.03 0.17 2.68
C SER A 153 0.64 0.55 4.11
N LEU A 154 -0.66 0.65 4.40
CA LEU A 154 -1.15 0.86 5.77
C LEU A 154 -0.78 -0.31 6.69
N GLY A 155 -0.97 -1.55 6.22
CA GLY A 155 -0.55 -2.74 6.96
C GLY A 155 0.96 -2.76 7.23
N ALA A 156 1.77 -2.33 6.26
CA ALA A 156 3.23 -2.27 6.37
C ALA A 156 3.67 -1.21 7.38
N TYR A 157 3.02 -0.05 7.35
CA TYR A 157 3.22 0.99 8.34
C TYR A 157 2.92 0.47 9.75
N GLN A 158 1.76 -0.17 9.97
CA GLN A 158 1.38 -0.73 11.27
C GLN A 158 2.33 -1.84 11.72
N TYR A 159 2.77 -2.69 10.80
CA TYR A 159 3.73 -3.76 11.09
C TYR A 159 5.09 -3.20 11.53
N TYR A 160 5.64 -2.24 10.80
CA TYR A 160 6.93 -1.63 11.15
C TYR A 160 6.85 -0.79 12.43
N ASP A 161 5.74 -0.08 12.68
CA ASP A 161 5.50 0.62 13.94
C ASP A 161 5.41 -0.34 15.13
N HIS A 162 4.74 -1.48 14.96
CA HIS A 162 4.67 -2.53 15.97
C HIS A 162 6.06 -3.10 16.27
N LYS A 163 6.83 -3.44 15.22
CA LYS A 163 8.18 -3.98 15.35
C LYS A 163 9.12 -3.01 16.06
N GLU A 164 9.08 -1.72 15.71
CA GLU A 164 9.90 -0.69 16.34
C GLU A 164 9.59 -0.55 17.84
N LYS A 165 8.30 -0.57 18.21
CA LYS A 165 7.87 -0.53 19.62
C LYS A 165 8.37 -1.74 20.40
N LEU A 166 8.32 -2.93 19.80
CA LEU A 166 8.81 -4.16 20.42
C LEU A 166 10.34 -4.11 20.61
N GLU A 167 11.09 -3.64 19.62
CA GLU A 167 12.54 -3.46 19.73
C GLU A 167 12.92 -2.42 20.79
N ALA A 168 12.19 -1.29 20.85
CA ALA A 168 12.41 -0.26 21.87
C ALA A 168 12.14 -0.82 23.28
N PHE A 169 11.07 -1.60 23.44
CA PHE A 169 10.76 -2.28 24.69
C PHE A 169 11.87 -3.25 25.11
N ARG A 170 12.35 -4.09 24.19
CA ARG A 170 13.48 -5.01 24.44
C ARG A 170 14.75 -4.29 24.87
N ARG A 171 15.06 -3.14 24.28
CA ARG A 171 16.23 -2.33 24.66
C ARG A 171 16.07 -1.65 26.02
N SER A 172 14.85 -1.36 26.44
CA SER A 172 14.55 -0.71 27.72
C SER A 172 14.57 -1.68 28.92
N ARG A 173 14.56 -3.00 28.68
CA ARG A 173 14.64 -3.99 29.75
C ARG A 173 16.06 -4.01 30.34
N PRO A 174 16.21 -3.87 31.67
CA PRO A 174 17.51 -4.04 32.30
C PRO A 174 18.01 -5.47 32.04
N LEU A 175 19.26 -5.59 31.57
CA LEU A 175 19.92 -6.90 31.45
C LEU A 175 19.81 -7.62 32.80
N PRO A 176 19.47 -8.92 32.83
CA PRO A 176 19.40 -9.66 34.07
C PRO A 176 20.73 -9.53 34.80
N SER A 177 20.73 -8.84 35.95
CA SER A 177 21.91 -8.70 36.78
C SER A 177 22.36 -10.10 37.19
N LEU A 178 23.60 -10.45 36.87
CA LEU A 178 24.27 -11.73 37.16
C LEU A 178 24.46 -12.02 38.66
N ASN A 179 23.66 -11.42 39.54
CA ASN A 179 23.69 -11.61 40.98
C ASN A 179 22.51 -12.49 41.42
N ILE A 180 22.47 -13.71 40.89
CA ILE A 180 21.61 -14.78 41.40
C ILE A 180 22.48 -15.63 42.34
N PRO A 181 22.24 -15.65 43.66
CA PRO A 181 22.82 -16.69 44.50
C PRO A 181 22.33 -18.05 43.98
N ALA A 182 23.27 -18.97 43.76
CA ALA A 182 23.03 -20.29 43.21
C ALA A 182 22.12 -21.13 44.12
N THR A 183 20.80 -20.94 44.00
CA THR A 183 19.79 -21.90 44.42
C THR A 183 18.91 -22.14 43.22
N GLY A 184 19.07 -23.34 42.66
CA GLY A 184 18.51 -23.74 41.37
C GLY A 184 17.02 -23.47 41.29
N ASN A 185 16.65 -22.63 40.32
CA ASN A 185 15.39 -22.79 39.64
C ASN A 185 15.64 -22.47 38.17
N PHE A 186 15.26 -23.42 37.33
CA PHE A 186 15.53 -23.49 35.91
C PHE A 186 15.23 -22.16 35.21
N GLY A 187 16.15 -21.70 34.35
CA GLY A 187 15.84 -20.70 33.35
C GLY A 187 14.74 -21.26 32.45
N ASN A 188 13.53 -20.72 32.60
CA ASN A 188 12.37 -21.16 31.85
C ASN A 188 12.61 -20.87 30.35
N PRO A 189 12.67 -21.89 29.48
CA PRO A 189 12.84 -21.70 28.04
C PRO A 189 11.60 -21.10 27.35
N ASN A 190 10.50 -20.88 28.10
CA ASN A 190 9.23 -20.37 27.59
C ASN A 190 9.12 -18.84 27.49
N PHE A 191 10.19 -18.07 27.66
CA PHE A 191 10.20 -16.66 27.20
C PHE A 191 10.17 -16.63 25.67
N SER A 192 9.03 -17.01 25.11
CA SER A 192 8.69 -16.86 23.72
C SER A 192 8.34 -15.40 23.47
N ASP A 193 8.64 -14.89 22.27
CA ASP A 193 8.29 -13.55 21.83
C ASP A 193 6.80 -13.19 22.11
N GLU A 194 5.94 -14.22 22.23
CA GLU A 194 4.51 -14.13 22.56
C GLU A 194 4.21 -13.54 23.95
N GLU A 195 5.00 -13.83 24.99
CA GLU A 195 4.78 -13.24 26.34
C GLU A 195 5.21 -11.77 26.39
N GLU A 196 6.21 -11.38 25.61
CA GLU A 196 6.64 -9.97 25.49
C GLU A 196 5.60 -9.12 24.75
N GLU A 197 4.98 -9.67 23.70
CA GLU A 197 3.87 -9.03 23.01
C GLU A 197 2.64 -8.87 23.93
N GLU A 198 2.30 -9.90 24.71
CA GLU A 198 1.19 -9.82 25.68
C GLU A 198 1.44 -8.81 26.81
N GLU A 199 2.68 -8.70 27.32
CA GLU A 199 3.00 -7.77 28.41
C GLU A 199 2.96 -6.29 27.98
N LEU A 200 3.44 -5.99 26.77
CA LEU A 200 3.43 -4.63 26.20
C LEU A 200 2.00 -4.10 25.97
N PHE A 201 1.08 -4.96 25.54
CA PHE A 201 -0.28 -4.56 25.16
C PHE A 201 -1.37 -4.94 26.18
N GLY A 202 -1.13 -5.92 27.06
CA GLY A 202 -1.99 -6.27 28.18
C GLY A 202 -2.04 -5.17 29.25
N ASN A 203 -0.90 -4.52 29.52
CA ASN A 203 -0.86 -3.35 30.41
C ASN A 203 -1.63 -2.14 29.85
N LYS A 204 -1.70 -2.01 28.52
CA LYS A 204 -2.44 -0.92 27.86
C LYS A 204 -3.96 -1.07 27.99
N LYS A 205 -4.48 -2.31 28.00
CA LYS A 205 -5.90 -2.58 28.29
C LYS A 205 -6.25 -2.32 29.76
N ARG A 206 -5.39 -2.71 30.70
CA ARG A 206 -5.61 -2.45 32.14
C ARG A 206 -5.53 -0.96 32.51
N GLY A 207 -4.71 -0.17 31.84
CA GLY A 207 -4.64 1.28 32.07
C GLY A 207 -5.85 2.07 31.56
N ALA A 208 -6.58 1.55 30.57
CA ALA A 208 -7.77 2.19 30.01
C ALA A 208 -9.07 1.86 30.79
N GLU A 209 -9.06 0.81 31.61
CA GLU A 209 -10.18 0.44 32.50
C GLU A 209 -10.07 1.09 33.90
N MET A 210 -9.01 1.85 34.16
CA MET A 210 -8.78 2.56 35.43
C MET A 210 -8.99 4.09 35.33
N VAL A 211 -9.69 4.57 34.28
CA VAL A 211 -10.11 5.97 34.13
C VAL A 211 -11.63 6.05 34.07
#